data_AF-A0A1H3YGM3-F1
#
_entry.id   AF-A0A1H3YGM3-F1
#
_cell.length_a   1.000
_cell.length_b   1.000
_cell.length_c   1.000
_cell.angle_alpha   90.00
_cell.angle_beta   90.00
_cell.angle_gamma   90.00
#
_symmetry.space_group_name_H-M   'P 1'
#
loop_
_entity.id
_entity.type
_entity.pdbx_description
1 polymer ?
#
loop_
_entity_poly.entity_id
_entity_poly.type
_entity_poly.pdbx_seq_one_letter_code
_entity_poly.pdbx_strand_id
1 'polypeptide(L)'
;MGYVSLTSPDEESRIIAPNTLVCTPLRWHVRAYCEKNREYRDFVLSRFRGINGIEGDADMTIHQDERWNTKIDIVLMPDSRLSDYQKAIIAEDYNMTDGKRVVPVRSALVPYAVQALNLDLAKKEARPEAQQIMVANLDEVIRHTFYAYGK
;
A
#
# COMPACT_ATOMS: atom_id res chain seq x y z
N MET A 1 -4.65 -24.15 0.32
CA MET A 1 -4.35 -23.63 1.68
C MET A 1 -5.63 -23.14 2.32
N GLY A 2 -5.79 -23.38 3.62
CA GLY A 2 -6.90 -22.84 4.40
C GLY A 2 -6.66 -21.38 4.78
N TYR A 3 -7.63 -20.50 4.51
CA TYR A 3 -7.56 -19.08 4.83
C TYR A 3 -8.84 -18.57 5.46
N VAL A 4 -8.70 -17.79 6.54
CA VAL A 4 -9.83 -17.08 7.17
C VAL A 4 -9.80 -15.62 6.73
N SER A 5 -10.93 -15.09 6.28
CA SER A 5 -11.07 -13.69 5.89
C SER A 5 -11.91 -12.92 6.92
N LEU A 6 -11.94 -11.59 6.85
CA LEU A 6 -12.84 -10.80 7.71
C LEU A 6 -14.30 -10.85 7.22
N THR A 7 -14.50 -11.15 5.93
CA THR A 7 -15.80 -11.10 5.25
C THR A 7 -16.51 -12.46 5.24
N SER A 8 -15.82 -13.52 5.68
CA SER A 8 -16.34 -14.89 5.73
C SER A 8 -15.83 -15.52 7.03
N PRO A 9 -16.73 -15.92 7.94
CA PRO A 9 -16.36 -16.48 9.24
C PRO A 9 -15.76 -17.90 9.11
N ASP A 10 -15.99 -18.57 7.98
CA ASP A 10 -15.55 -19.93 7.74
C ASP A 10 -14.15 -19.96 7.10
N GLU A 11 -13.39 -21.01 7.44
CA GLU A 11 -12.16 -21.33 6.74
C GLU A 11 -12.49 -21.71 5.29
N GLU A 12 -11.92 -20.98 4.35
CA GLU A 12 -12.07 -21.31 2.94
C GLU A 12 -10.77 -21.85 2.37
N SER A 13 -10.87 -22.94 1.62
CA SER A 13 -9.76 -23.41 0.80
C SER A 13 -9.48 -22.40 -0.33
N ARG A 14 -8.20 -22.10 -0.52
CA ARG A 14 -7.66 -21.22 -1.55
C ARG A 14 -6.48 -21.89 -2.25
N ILE A 15 -6.47 -21.81 -3.57
CA ILE A 15 -5.25 -22.05 -4.36
C ILE A 15 -4.67 -20.67 -4.66
N ILE A 16 -3.41 -20.48 -4.30
CA ILE A 16 -2.67 -19.26 -4.55
C ILE A 16 -1.29 -19.60 -5.13
N ALA A 17 -0.78 -18.75 -6.00
CA ALA A 17 0.60 -18.77 -6.45
C ALA A 17 1.39 -17.68 -5.70
N PRO A 18 2.04 -18.00 -4.57
CA PRO A 18 2.77 -17.01 -3.79
C PRO A 18 4.00 -16.52 -4.54
N ASN A 19 4.25 -15.20 -4.50
CA ASN A 19 5.41 -14.61 -5.18
C ASN A 19 6.34 -13.82 -4.25
N THR A 20 5.81 -13.07 -3.27
CA THR A 20 6.63 -12.18 -2.45
C THR A 20 6.11 -12.09 -1.02
N LEU A 21 7.03 -12.08 -0.07
CA LEU A 21 6.74 -11.72 1.31
C LEU A 21 6.88 -10.19 1.48
N VAL A 22 5.82 -9.55 1.99
CA VAL A 22 5.73 -8.10 2.19
C VAL A 22 5.66 -7.82 3.69
N CYS A 23 6.59 -6.98 4.17
CA CYS A 23 6.57 -6.46 5.53
C CYS A 23 5.94 -5.07 5.54
N THR A 24 4.89 -4.88 6.34
CA THR A 24 4.29 -3.56 6.62
C THR A 24 4.53 -3.21 8.09
N PRO A 25 4.34 -1.95 8.52
CA PRO A 25 4.52 -1.58 9.92
C PRO A 25 3.69 -2.41 10.91
N LEU A 26 2.57 -2.98 10.49
CA LEU A 26 1.65 -3.71 11.36
C LEU A 26 1.71 -5.23 11.19
N ARG A 27 1.89 -5.74 9.96
CA ARG A 27 1.72 -7.17 9.64
C ARG A 27 2.59 -7.63 8.48
N TRP A 28 2.86 -8.93 8.47
CA TRP A 28 3.41 -9.64 7.32
C TRP A 28 2.29 -10.08 6.36
N HIS A 29 2.53 -9.88 5.07
CA HIS A 29 1.65 -10.29 4.00
C HIS A 29 2.39 -11.18 3.00
N VAL A 30 1.69 -12.11 2.38
CA VAL A 30 2.15 -12.84 1.20
C VAL A 30 1.39 -12.29 0.00
N ARG A 31 2.11 -11.68 -0.94
CA ARG A 31 1.56 -11.31 -2.24
C ARG A 31 1.54 -12.54 -3.13
N ALA A 32 0.37 -12.84 -3.67
CA ALA A 32 0.14 -14.05 -4.45
C ALA A 32 -0.96 -13.84 -5.50
N TYR A 33 -0.88 -14.57 -6.61
CA TYR A 33 -2.03 -14.72 -7.50
C TYR A 33 -3.07 -15.63 -6.82
N CYS A 34 -4.34 -15.23 -6.82
CA CYS A 34 -5.43 -16.02 -6.25
C CYS A 34 -6.27 -16.64 -7.36
N GLU A 35 -6.24 -17.97 -7.52
CA GLU A 35 -6.97 -18.66 -8.59
C GLU A 35 -8.49 -18.41 -8.53
N LYS A 36 -9.04 -18.34 -7.31
CA LYS A 36 -10.47 -18.06 -7.10
C LYS A 36 -10.88 -16.67 -7.61
N ASN A 37 -10.04 -15.66 -7.39
CA ASN A 37 -10.34 -14.27 -7.74
C ASN A 37 -9.73 -13.85 -9.08
N ARG A 38 -8.84 -14.66 -9.63
CA ARG A 38 -8.08 -14.42 -10.86
C ARG A 38 -7.29 -13.11 -10.85
N GLU A 39 -6.73 -12.74 -9.70
CA GLU A 39 -5.94 -11.51 -9.54
C GLU A 39 -4.90 -11.63 -8.43
N TYR A 40 -3.91 -10.74 -8.44
CA TYR A 40 -2.88 -10.63 -7.40
C TYR A 40 -3.40 -9.91 -6.16
N ARG A 41 -3.26 -10.54 -5.00
CA ARG A 41 -3.73 -10.05 -3.71
C ARG A 41 -2.69 -10.27 -2.61
N ASP A 42 -2.83 -9.49 -1.55
CA ASP A 42 -1.98 -9.57 -0.37
C ASP A 42 -2.72 -10.32 0.75
N PHE A 43 -2.21 -11.49 1.13
CA PHE A 43 -2.78 -12.35 2.16
C PHE A 43 -2.06 -12.15 3.48
N VAL A 44 -2.80 -11.91 4.57
CA VAL A 44 -2.17 -11.75 5.89
C VAL A 44 -1.63 -13.10 6.35
N LEU A 45 -0.32 -13.17 6.60
CA LEU A 45 0.37 -14.43 6.87
C LEU A 45 -0.21 -15.17 8.10
N SER A 46 -0.59 -14.44 9.15
CA SER A 46 -1.16 -15.02 10.39
C SER A 46 -2.55 -15.63 10.23
N ARG A 47 -3.19 -15.50 9.06
CA ARG A 47 -4.53 -16.05 8.78
C ARG A 47 -4.50 -17.40 8.04
N PHE A 48 -3.31 -17.92 7.76
CA PHE A 48 -3.14 -19.24 7.15
C PHE A 48 -3.46 -20.30 8.21
N ARG A 49 -4.25 -21.32 7.86
CA ARG A 49 -4.71 -22.39 8.79
C ARG A 49 -4.23 -23.79 8.43
N GLY A 50 -3.49 -23.91 7.34
CA GLY A 50 -2.92 -25.18 6.89
C GLY A 50 -2.62 -25.14 5.40
N ILE A 51 -1.67 -25.96 4.97
CA ILE A 51 -1.36 -26.18 3.55
C ILE A 51 -1.98 -27.52 3.18
N ASN A 52 -3.01 -27.48 2.33
CA ASN A 52 -3.77 -28.67 1.93
C ASN A 52 -3.25 -29.26 0.62
N GLY A 53 -1.93 -29.30 0.47
CA GLY A 53 -1.25 -29.70 -0.77
C GLY A 53 -0.53 -28.55 -1.48
N ILE A 54 0.30 -28.93 -2.44
CA ILE A 54 1.03 -28.07 -3.35
C ILE A 54 0.52 -28.43 -4.75
N GLU A 55 0.04 -27.42 -5.48
CA GLU A 55 -0.30 -27.58 -6.89
C GLU A 55 0.98 -27.59 -7.74
N GLY A 56 0.85 -27.90 -9.03
CA GLY A 56 1.98 -27.80 -9.97
C GLY A 56 2.53 -26.38 -10.13
N ASP A 57 3.36 -26.20 -11.16
CA ASP A 57 3.94 -24.89 -11.46
C ASP A 57 2.87 -23.84 -11.70
N ALA A 58 3.12 -22.63 -11.21
CA ALA A 58 2.21 -21.50 -11.36
C ALA A 58 2.38 -20.82 -12.72
N ASP A 59 1.30 -20.71 -13.48
CA ASP A 59 1.27 -19.91 -14.71
C ASP A 59 1.39 -18.40 -14.42
N MET A 60 0.77 -17.96 -13.32
CA MET A 60 0.73 -16.56 -12.89
C MET A 60 1.85 -16.28 -11.87
N THR A 61 3.02 -15.97 -12.39
CA THR A 61 4.24 -15.69 -11.61
C THR A 61 4.33 -14.22 -11.17
N ILE A 62 5.43 -13.83 -10.54
CA ILE A 62 5.72 -12.41 -10.24
C ILE A 62 5.73 -11.52 -11.50
N HIS A 63 6.06 -12.06 -12.68
CA HIS A 63 6.23 -11.27 -13.90
C HIS A 63 4.90 -10.76 -14.47
N GLN A 64 3.80 -11.46 -14.24
CA GLN A 64 2.46 -11.06 -14.69
C GLN A 64 1.76 -10.14 -13.68
N ASP A 65 2.39 -9.84 -12.54
CA ASP A 65 1.86 -8.91 -11.55
C ASP A 65 2.18 -7.46 -11.93
N GLU A 66 1.33 -6.86 -12.75
CA GLU A 66 1.52 -5.49 -13.25
C GLU A 66 1.70 -4.46 -12.13
N ARG A 67 0.89 -4.56 -11.06
CA ARG A 67 0.96 -3.63 -9.92
C ARG A 67 2.23 -3.82 -9.11
N TRP A 68 2.75 -5.04 -9.04
CA TRP A 68 4.04 -5.27 -8.41
C TRP A 68 5.18 -4.71 -9.26
N ASN A 69 5.15 -4.95 -10.57
CA ASN A 69 6.23 -4.55 -11.47
C ASN A 69 6.22 -3.04 -11.81
N THR A 70 5.09 -2.36 -11.59
CA THR A 70 4.98 -0.90 -11.74
C THR A 70 5.46 -0.19 -10.49
N LYS A 71 6.33 0.81 -10.64
CA LYS A 71 6.69 1.77 -9.59
C LYS A 71 6.07 3.13 -9.90
N ILE A 72 5.62 3.80 -8.84
CA ILE A 72 5.17 5.19 -8.89
C ILE A 72 5.81 5.95 -7.74
N ASP A 73 5.91 7.26 -7.89
CA ASP A 73 6.47 8.13 -6.88
C ASP A 73 5.35 8.70 -6.01
N ILE A 74 5.51 8.66 -4.69
CA ILE A 74 4.70 9.49 -3.79
C ILE A 74 5.52 10.75 -3.51
N VAL A 75 5.06 11.90 -4.01
CA VAL A 75 5.77 13.17 -3.86
C VAL A 75 5.21 13.92 -2.66
N LEU A 76 5.95 13.89 -1.55
CA LEU A 76 5.61 14.62 -0.34
C LEU A 76 6.06 16.07 -0.42
N MET A 77 5.26 16.96 0.16
CA MET A 77 5.59 18.37 0.37
C MET A 77 5.02 18.85 1.71
N PRO A 78 5.54 19.92 2.32
CA PRO A 78 4.93 20.50 3.51
C PRO A 78 3.51 21.00 3.20
N ASP A 79 2.62 20.98 4.19
CA ASP A 79 1.29 21.57 4.04
C ASP A 79 1.40 23.05 3.66
N SER A 80 0.75 23.43 2.56
CA SER A 80 0.88 24.77 1.99
C SER A 80 0.35 25.87 2.90
N ARG A 81 -0.52 25.52 3.86
CA ARG A 81 -1.10 26.43 4.86
C ARG A 81 -0.15 26.77 6.01
N LEU A 82 0.96 26.04 6.16
CA LEU A 82 1.97 26.33 7.17
C LEU A 82 2.72 27.62 6.84
N SER A 83 3.21 28.31 7.88
CA SER A 83 4.16 29.42 7.72
C SER A 83 5.49 28.93 7.13
N ASP A 84 6.27 29.82 6.52
CA ASP A 84 7.55 29.46 5.91
C ASP A 84 8.53 28.85 6.91
N TYR A 85 8.52 29.34 8.16
CA TYR A 85 9.30 28.77 9.25
C TYR A 85 8.89 27.32 9.56
N GLN A 86 7.59 27.04 9.66
CA GLN A 86 7.08 25.68 9.88
C GLN A 86 7.38 24.76 8.69
N LYS A 87 7.24 25.26 7.45
CA LYS A 87 7.57 24.49 6.24
C LYS A 87 9.04 24.09 6.21
N ALA A 88 9.94 24.98 6.66
CA ALA A 88 11.37 24.67 6.75
C ALA A 88 11.65 23.53 7.76
N ILE A 89 11.01 23.55 8.94
CA ILE A 89 11.11 22.47 9.93
C ILE A 89 10.64 21.14 9.33
N ILE A 90 9.44 21.11 8.74
CA ILE A 90 8.91 19.89 8.13
C ILE A 90 9.78 19.40 6.97
N ALA A 91 10.34 20.31 6.16
CA ALA A 91 11.25 19.95 5.10
C ALA A 91 12.52 19.27 5.63
N GLU A 92 13.05 19.74 6.76
CA GLU A 92 14.20 19.13 7.44
C GLU A 92 13.85 17.73 8.00
N ASP A 93 12.73 17.61 8.73
CA ASP A 93 12.26 16.36 9.35
C ASP A 93 12.08 15.22 8.32
N TYR A 94 11.59 15.56 7.14
CA TYR A 94 11.34 14.60 6.05
C TYR A 94 12.49 14.52 5.04
N ASN A 95 13.62 15.20 5.30
CA ASN A 95 14.79 15.26 4.43
C ASN A 95 14.40 15.58 2.97
N MET A 96 13.68 16.70 2.81
CA MET A 96 13.20 17.21 1.54
C MET A 96 14.30 17.98 0.80
N THR A 97 14.28 17.92 -0.52
CA THR A 97 15.09 18.75 -1.42
C THR A 97 14.14 19.61 -2.24
N ASP A 98 14.40 20.92 -2.32
CA ASP A 98 13.52 21.89 -2.98
C ASP A 98 12.05 21.80 -2.53
N GLY A 99 11.85 21.59 -1.22
CA GLY A 99 10.53 21.48 -0.60
C GLY A 99 9.78 20.19 -0.92
N LYS A 100 10.45 19.16 -1.45
CA LYS A 100 9.85 17.88 -1.79
C LYS A 100 10.65 16.67 -1.30
N ARG A 101 9.95 15.61 -0.92
CA ARG A 101 10.52 14.28 -0.72
C ARG A 101 9.84 13.29 -1.65
N VAL A 102 10.62 12.66 -2.52
CA VAL A 102 10.13 11.61 -3.42
C VAL A 102 10.30 10.26 -2.74
N VAL A 103 9.21 9.49 -2.65
CA VAL A 103 9.19 8.13 -2.10
C VAL A 103 8.76 7.17 -3.21
N PRO A 104 9.70 6.45 -3.86
CA PRO A 104 9.37 5.48 -4.89
C PRO A 104 8.74 4.23 -4.26
N VAL A 105 7.56 3.84 -4.72
CA VAL A 105 6.80 2.71 -4.18
C VAL A 105 6.27 1.85 -5.32
N ARG A 106 6.24 0.53 -5.13
CA ARG A 106 5.52 -0.36 -6.07
C ARG A 106 4.03 -0.04 -6.01
N SER A 107 3.34 0.00 -7.15
CA SER A 107 1.91 0.32 -7.19
C SER A 107 1.06 -0.57 -6.26
N ALA A 108 1.43 -1.84 -6.12
CA ALA A 108 0.83 -2.79 -5.19
C ALA A 108 0.93 -2.36 -3.70
N LEU A 109 1.97 -1.61 -3.34
CA LEU A 109 2.31 -1.25 -1.97
C LEU A 109 1.93 0.18 -1.58
N VAL A 110 1.39 0.97 -2.51
CA VAL A 110 0.94 2.35 -2.26
C VAL A 110 -0.01 2.45 -1.05
N PRO A 111 -1.01 1.57 -0.87
CA PRO A 111 -1.91 1.65 0.29
C PRO A 111 -1.16 1.54 1.63
N TYR A 112 -0.14 0.68 1.69
CA TYR A 112 0.66 0.49 2.90
C TYR A 112 1.62 1.66 3.13
N ALA A 113 2.19 2.22 2.07
CA ALA A 113 3.05 3.39 2.17
C ALA A 113 2.27 4.62 2.66
N VAL A 114 1.06 4.86 2.13
CA VAL A 114 0.17 5.93 2.58
C VAL A 114 -0.16 5.78 4.07
N GLN A 115 -0.49 4.57 4.52
CA GLN A 115 -0.73 4.31 5.94
C GLN A 115 0.52 4.51 6.81
N ALA A 116 1.69 4.06 6.35
CA ALA A 116 2.96 4.20 7.07
C ALA A 116 3.38 5.68 7.21
N LEU A 117 3.02 6.51 6.23
CA LEU A 117 3.23 7.95 6.24
C LEU A 117 2.13 8.71 7.01
N ASN A 118 1.17 8.00 7.61
CA ASN A 118 0.02 8.57 8.31
C ASN A 118 -0.77 9.58 7.46
N LEU A 119 -0.88 9.32 6.16
CA LEU A 119 -1.60 10.17 5.23
C LEU A 119 -3.05 9.70 5.09
N ASP A 120 -4.00 10.59 5.34
CA ASP A 120 -5.38 10.43 4.90
C ASP A 120 -5.56 11.20 3.57
N LEU A 121 -5.75 10.46 2.47
CA LEU A 121 -5.91 11.05 1.14
C LEU A 121 -7.34 11.57 0.89
N ALA A 122 -8.32 11.17 1.70
CA ALA A 122 -9.72 11.64 1.60
C ALA A 122 -9.96 12.91 2.41
N LYS A 123 -9.23 13.03 3.52
CA LYS A 123 -9.48 14.02 4.55
C LYS A 123 -8.34 15.03 4.59
N LYS A 124 -8.71 16.30 4.60
CA LYS A 124 -7.79 17.38 4.96
C LYS A 124 -8.03 17.75 6.41
N GLU A 125 -7.01 17.61 7.27
CA GLU A 125 -7.16 18.04 8.66
C GLU A 125 -7.43 19.54 8.75
N ALA A 126 -8.25 19.94 9.73
CA ALA A 126 -8.60 21.34 9.95
C ALA A 126 -7.37 22.20 10.26
N ARG A 127 -6.45 21.66 11.05
CA ARG A 127 -5.20 22.32 11.45
C ARG A 127 -4.02 21.80 10.64
N PRO A 128 -3.25 22.66 9.96
CA PRO A 128 -2.11 22.22 9.16
C PRO A 128 -0.98 21.63 10.00
N GLU A 129 -0.86 21.97 11.28
CA GLU A 129 0.12 21.38 12.20
C GLU A 129 -0.15 19.91 12.51
N ALA A 130 -1.42 19.48 12.41
CA ALA A 130 -1.79 18.08 12.55
C ALA A 130 -1.58 17.29 11.26
N GLN A 131 -1.71 17.94 10.10
CA GLN A 131 -1.48 17.33 8.78
C GLN A 131 0.02 17.21 8.47
N GLN A 132 0.76 18.30 8.68
CA GLN A 132 2.19 18.51 8.39
C GLN A 132 2.60 18.38 6.92
N ILE A 133 2.24 17.28 6.26
CA ILE A 133 2.63 16.93 4.89
C ILE A 133 1.42 16.67 3.99
N MET A 134 1.62 16.93 2.70
CA MET A 134 0.65 16.66 1.62
C MET A 134 1.30 15.86 0.50
N VAL A 135 0.46 15.24 -0.34
CA VAL A 135 0.90 14.57 -1.56
C VAL A 135 0.70 15.49 -2.75
N ALA A 136 1.80 15.90 -3.39
CA ALA A 136 1.78 16.83 -4.52
C ALA A 136 1.17 16.21 -5.79
N ASN A 137 1.38 14.91 -6.02
CA ASN A 137 0.81 14.14 -7.13
C ASN A 137 -0.38 13.27 -6.70
N LEU A 138 -1.30 13.86 -5.92
CA LEU A 138 -2.42 13.16 -5.29
C LEU A 138 -3.25 12.32 -6.28
N ASP A 139 -3.59 12.87 -7.44
CA ASP A 139 -4.40 12.21 -8.46
C ASP A 139 -3.76 10.94 -9.03
N GLU A 140 -2.42 10.87 -9.06
CA GLU A 140 -1.69 9.67 -9.46
C GLU A 140 -1.71 8.64 -8.33
N VAL A 141 -1.39 9.07 -7.10
CA VAL A 141 -1.32 8.19 -5.93
C VAL A 141 -2.67 7.53 -5.64
N ILE A 142 -3.78 8.27 -5.74
CA ILE A 142 -5.14 7.74 -5.50
C ILE A 142 -5.46 6.58 -6.44
N ARG A 143 -5.04 6.60 -7.71
CA ARG A 143 -5.29 5.51 -8.69
C ARG A 143 -4.67 4.18 -8.26
N HIS A 144 -3.70 4.21 -7.35
CA HIS A 144 -3.00 3.04 -6.84
C HIS A 144 -3.42 2.69 -5.40
N THR A 145 -4.43 3.35 -4.84
CA THR A 145 -4.98 2.93 -3.56
C THR A 145 -6.04 1.83 -3.70
N PHE A 146 -6.35 1.12 -2.61
CA PHE A 146 -7.43 0.12 -2.61
C PHE A 146 -8.83 0.75 -2.61
N TYR A 147 -8.93 2.03 -2.25
CA TYR A 147 -10.20 2.74 -2.10
C TYR A 147 -10.41 3.71 -3.26
N ALA A 148 -11.62 3.73 -3.83
CA ALA A 148 -12.07 4.87 -4.58
C ALA A 148 -12.27 6.03 -3.58
N TYR A 149 -11.27 6.89 -3.44
CA TYR A 149 -11.41 8.14 -2.70
C TYR A 149 -12.32 9.07 -3.51
N GLY A 150 -13.56 9.26 -3.05
CA GLY A 150 -14.55 10.13 -3.69
C GLY A 150 -15.75 9.41 -4.31
N LYS A 151 -16.74 9.11 -3.47
CA LYS A 151 -18.16 9.30 -3.81
C LYS A 151 -18.75 10.26 -2.80
#